data_AF-B7K6P5-F1
#
_entry.id   AF-B7K6P5-F1
#
_cell.length_a   1.000
_cell.length_b   1.000
_cell.length_c   1.000
_cell.angle_alpha   90.00
_cell.angle_beta   90.00
_cell.angle_gamma   90.00
#
_symmetry.space_group_name_H-M   'P 1'
#
loop_
_entity.id
_entity.type
_entity.pdbx_description
1 polymer ?
#
loop_
_entity_poly.entity_id
_entity_poly.type
_entity_poly.pdbx_seq_one_letter_code
_entity_poly.pdbx_strand_id
1 'polypeptide(L)'
;MPKSLTTSEPNILRPEDFDPPLKRKEPSLPGYWTLKEIATELNISFRRVGYDITGYPQKNIEPSLKAFKVGPIFLVSDENALEYIKRYRERKKS
;
A
#
# COMPACT_ATOMS: atom_id res chain seq x y z
N MET A 1 -3.83 10.69 44.39
CA MET A 1 -3.65 9.26 44.08
C MET A 1 -3.51 9.11 42.57
N PRO A 2 -2.39 8.60 42.04
CA PRO A 2 -2.27 8.39 40.60
C PRO A 2 -3.10 7.16 40.20
N LYS A 3 -3.98 7.32 39.21
CA LYS A 3 -4.68 6.19 38.58
C LYS A 3 -3.67 5.44 37.73
N SER A 4 -3.29 4.24 38.18
CA SER A 4 -2.47 3.31 37.40
C SER A 4 -3.20 2.97 36.09
N LEU A 5 -2.54 3.17 34.95
CA LEU A 5 -3.01 2.81 33.59
C LEU A 5 -2.90 1.30 33.32
N THR A 6 -3.01 0.47 34.35
CA THR A 6 -2.96 -0.99 34.22
C THR A 6 -4.31 -1.50 33.74
N THR A 7 -4.43 -1.73 32.43
CA THR A 7 -5.54 -2.48 31.82
C THR A 7 -5.53 -3.92 32.31
N SER A 8 -6.70 -4.45 32.67
CA SER A 8 -6.94 -5.76 33.28
C SER A 8 -6.84 -6.97 32.33
N GLU A 9 -6.58 -6.72 31.05
CA GLU A 9 -6.47 -7.78 30.04
C GLU A 9 -4.99 -8.03 29.71
N PRO A 10 -4.56 -9.31 29.60
CA PRO A 10 -3.23 -9.63 29.15
C PRO A 10 -3.10 -9.16 27.70
N ASN A 11 -2.38 -8.05 27.51
CA ASN A 11 -2.08 -7.47 26.20
C ASN A 11 -1.05 -8.37 25.48
N ILE A 12 -1.48 -9.59 25.13
CA ILE A 12 -0.69 -10.56 24.38
C ILE A 12 -0.86 -10.18 22.92
N LEU A 13 0.12 -9.44 22.40
CA LEU A 13 0.24 -9.18 20.97
C LEU A 13 0.41 -10.52 20.26
N ARG A 14 -0.63 -10.96 19.55
CA ARG A 14 -0.55 -12.15 18.71
C ARG A 14 0.22 -11.79 17.44
N PRO A 15 0.95 -12.74 16.84
CA PRO A 15 1.59 -12.53 15.53
C PRO A 15 0.61 -12.03 14.45
N GLU A 16 -0.67 -12.38 14.59
CA GLU A 16 -1.78 -11.96 13.73
C GLU A 16 -2.14 -10.46 13.86
N ASP A 17 -1.78 -9.83 14.98
CA ASP A 17 -2.03 -8.41 15.25
C ASP A 17 -1.02 -7.50 14.52
N PHE A 18 0.05 -8.07 13.96
CA PHE A 18 1.05 -7.34 13.19
C PHE A 18 0.73 -7.35 11.70
N ASP A 19 0.93 -6.21 11.04
CA ASP A 19 0.83 -6.16 9.58
C ASP A 19 1.90 -7.05 8.94
N PRO A 20 1.55 -7.83 7.89
CA PRO A 20 2.53 -8.69 7.26
C PRO A 20 3.65 -7.84 6.68
N PRO A 21 4.92 -8.28 6.81
CA PRO A 21 6.05 -7.52 6.32
C PRO A 21 5.90 -7.26 4.82
N LEU A 22 6.44 -6.13 4.36
CA LEU A 22 6.55 -5.86 2.93
C LEU A 22 7.42 -6.94 2.30
N LYS A 23 7.00 -7.47 1.15
CA LYS A 23 7.79 -8.45 0.38
C LYS A 23 8.94 -7.78 -0.37
N ARG A 24 8.87 -6.45 -0.58
CA ARG A 24 9.95 -5.65 -1.18
C ARG A 24 11.21 -5.73 -0.32
N LYS A 25 12.26 -6.35 -0.87
CA LYS A 25 13.58 -6.44 -0.22
C LYS A 25 14.45 -5.20 -0.48
N GLU A 26 14.52 -4.75 -1.73
CA GLU A 26 15.31 -3.59 -2.13
C GLU A 26 14.53 -2.70 -3.10
N PRO A 27 14.59 -1.37 -2.94
CA PRO A 27 13.96 -0.45 -3.87
C PRO A 27 14.78 -0.27 -5.14
N SER A 28 14.13 -0.39 -6.30
CA SER A 28 14.74 -0.03 -7.58
C SER A 28 15.14 1.45 -7.65
N LEU A 29 14.36 2.33 -7.01
CA LEU A 29 14.66 3.74 -6.83
C LEU A 29 14.36 4.14 -5.37
N PRO A 30 15.30 4.78 -4.67
CA PRO A 30 15.06 5.23 -3.30
C PRO A 30 13.95 6.29 -3.28
N GLY A 31 13.00 6.16 -2.35
CA GLY A 31 11.87 7.08 -2.19
C GLY A 31 10.68 6.83 -3.13
N TYR A 32 10.82 5.92 -4.09
CA TYR A 32 9.80 5.65 -5.09
C TYR A 32 9.52 4.16 -5.27
N TRP A 33 8.30 3.87 -5.71
CA TRP A 33 7.83 2.57 -6.13
C TRP A 33 7.47 2.60 -7.60
N THR A 34 7.89 1.56 -8.30
CA THR A 34 7.45 1.29 -9.65
C THR A 34 6.15 0.49 -9.65
N LEU A 35 5.39 0.58 -10.74
CA LEU A 35 4.20 -0.24 -10.98
C LEU A 35 4.45 -1.73 -10.78
N LYS A 36 5.62 -2.22 -11.18
CA LYS A 36 5.99 -3.63 -11.06
C LYS A 36 6.16 -4.03 -9.60
N GLU A 37 6.84 -3.22 -8.79
CA GLU A 37 7.05 -3.51 -7.37
C GLU A 37 5.72 -3.53 -6.59
N ILE A 38 4.84 -2.55 -6.83
CA ILE A 38 3.51 -2.51 -6.21
C ILE A 38 2.69 -3.74 -6.62
N ALA A 39 2.72 -4.09 -7.90
CA ALA A 39 2.02 -5.25 -8.44
C ALA A 39 2.53 -6.56 -7.82
N THR A 40 3.84 -6.72 -7.66
CA THR A 40 4.44 -7.91 -7.01
C THR A 40 4.12 -7.99 -5.52
N GLU A 41 4.09 -6.85 -4.82
CA GLU A 41 3.76 -6.79 -3.40
C GLU A 41 2.33 -7.31 -3.15
N LEU A 42 1.38 -6.78 -3.94
CA LEU A 42 -0.04 -7.08 -3.83
C LEU A 42 -0.48 -8.34 -4.60
N ASN A 43 0.43 -8.95 -5.37
CA ASN A 43 0.17 -10.08 -6.27
C ASN A 43 -0.98 -9.80 -7.26
N ILE A 44 -0.92 -8.64 -7.91
CA ILE A 44 -1.87 -8.18 -8.93
C ILE A 44 -1.15 -7.88 -10.25
N SER A 45 -1.89 -7.65 -11.33
CA SER A 45 -1.28 -7.27 -12.60
C SER A 45 -0.81 -5.81 -12.58
N PHE A 46 0.34 -5.52 -13.19
CA PHE A 46 0.86 -4.16 -13.34
C PHE A 46 -0.13 -3.23 -14.08
N ARG A 47 -0.92 -3.79 -15.02
CA ARG A 47 -1.95 -3.05 -15.75
C ARG A 47 -3.02 -2.52 -14.81
N ARG A 48 -3.46 -3.32 -13.84
CA ARG A 48 -4.45 -2.90 -12.84
C ARG A 48 -3.94 -1.69 -12.04
N VAL A 49 -2.71 -1.76 -11.54
CA VAL A 49 -2.09 -0.63 -10.82
C VAL A 49 -1.95 0.60 -11.75
N GLY A 50 -1.61 0.38 -13.02
CA GLY A 50 -1.57 1.45 -14.02
C GLY A 50 -2.92 2.15 -14.19
N TYR A 51 -4.01 1.40 -14.26
CA TYR A 51 -5.35 1.97 -14.31
C TYR A 51 -5.77 2.66 -13.02
N ASP A 52 -5.30 2.19 -11.87
CA ASP A 52 -5.53 2.89 -10.60
C ASP A 52 -4.82 4.26 -10.57
N ILE A 53 -3.77 4.45 -11.37
CA ILE A 53 -3.07 5.73 -11.55
C ILE A 53 -3.71 6.60 -12.63
N THR A 54 -4.08 6.03 -13.77
CA THR A 54 -4.60 6.81 -14.92
C THR A 54 -6.11 7.00 -14.88
N GLY A 55 -6.82 6.23 -14.06
CA GLY A 55 -8.27 6.10 -14.09
C GLY A 55 -8.77 5.28 -15.28
N TYR A 56 -10.09 5.08 -15.35
CA TYR A 56 -10.80 4.53 -16.50
C TYR A 56 -11.78 5.56 -17.06
N PRO A 57 -11.39 6.33 -18.08
CA PRO A 57 -12.26 7.37 -18.63
C PRO A 57 -13.54 6.79 -19.25
N GLN A 58 -13.47 5.59 -19.83
CA GLN A 58 -14.65 4.91 -20.41
C GLN A 58 -15.72 4.53 -19.38
N LYS A 59 -15.34 4.37 -18.11
CA LYS A 59 -16.24 3.98 -17.02
C LYS A 59 -16.46 5.10 -16.00
N ASN A 60 -15.98 6.32 -16.29
CA ASN A 60 -15.95 7.45 -15.36
C ASN A 60 -15.37 7.08 -13.98
N ILE A 61 -14.32 6.26 -13.96
CA ILE A 61 -13.62 5.92 -12.71
C ILE A 61 -12.42 6.83 -12.58
N GLU A 62 -12.42 7.62 -11.51
CA GLU A 62 -11.32 8.52 -11.17
C GLU A 62 -10.07 7.74 -10.72
N PRO A 63 -8.87 8.28 -10.98
CA PRO A 63 -7.63 7.70 -10.51
C PRO A 63 -7.58 7.67 -8.98
N SER A 64 -7.20 6.54 -8.41
CA SER A 64 -7.13 6.31 -6.96
C SER A 64 -5.71 6.42 -6.40
N LEU A 65 -4.68 6.38 -7.26
CA LEU A 65 -3.28 6.42 -6.89
C LEU A 65 -2.55 7.57 -7.57
N LYS A 66 -1.92 8.44 -6.77
CA LYS A 66 -1.10 9.53 -7.30
C LYS A 66 0.28 9.00 -7.70
N ALA A 67 0.72 9.37 -8.90
CA ALA A 67 2.04 9.01 -9.41
C ALA A 67 2.64 10.15 -10.24
N PHE A 68 3.97 10.19 -10.25
CA PHE A 68 4.77 11.02 -11.12
C PHE A 68 5.06 10.28 -12.42
N LYS A 69 4.79 10.93 -13.55
CA LYS A 69 5.12 10.38 -14.87
C LYS A 69 6.49 10.90 -15.29
N VAL A 70 7.46 10.00 -15.41
CA VAL A 70 8.81 10.31 -15.91
C VAL A 70 9.04 9.49 -17.18
N GLY A 71 8.85 10.16 -18.33
CA GLY A 71 8.89 9.50 -19.63
C GLY A 71 7.81 8.40 -19.74
N PRO A 72 8.20 7.14 -20.06
CA PRO A 72 7.26 6.02 -20.14
C PRO A 72 6.99 5.34 -18.78
N ILE A 73 7.61 5.79 -17.69
CA ILE A 73 7.55 5.15 -16.38
C ILE A 73 6.67 5.96 -15.44
N PHE A 74 5.84 5.26 -14.66
CA PHE A 74 5.13 5.83 -13.52
C PHE A 74 5.87 5.51 -12.22
N LEU A 75 6.13 6.55 -11.44
CA LEU A 75 6.78 6.47 -10.13
C LEU A 75 5.80 6.94 -9.07
N VAL A 76 5.57 6.10 -8.07
CA VAL A 76 4.70 6.40 -6.93
C VAL A 76 5.61 6.69 -5.74
N SER A 77 5.38 7.77 -4.99
CA SER A 77 6.18 8.03 -3.79
C SER A 77 5.93 6.95 -2.73
N ASP A 78 6.91 6.69 -1.87
CA ASP A 78 6.78 5.71 -0.79
C ASP A 78 5.50 5.91 0.05
N GLU A 79 5.20 7.15 0.45
CA GLU A 79 4.01 7.49 1.23
C GLU A 79 2.71 7.02 0.55
N ASN A 80 2.54 7.39 -0.73
CA ASN A 80 1.34 7.05 -1.49
C ASN A 80 1.26 5.53 -1.76
N ALA A 81 2.40 4.89 -2.01
CA ALA A 81 2.46 3.45 -2.25
C ALA A 81 2.08 2.65 -1.01
N LEU A 82 2.63 3.02 0.16
CA LEU A 82 2.34 2.37 1.44
C LEU A 82 0.88 2.56 1.84
N GLU A 83 0.33 3.76 1.67
CA GLU A 83 -1.08 4.02 1.94
C GLU A 83 -1.99 3.17 1.04
N TYR A 84 -1.66 3.08 -0.25
CA TYR A 84 -2.41 2.25 -1.20
C TYR A 84 -2.34 0.77 -0.84
N ILE A 85 -1.16 0.25 -0.48
CA ILE A 85 -0.99 -1.14 -0.05
C ILE A 85 -1.82 -1.43 1.20
N LYS A 86 -1.81 -0.52 2.18
CA LYS A 86 -2.58 -0.66 3.42
C LYS A 86 -4.08 -0.72 3.14
N ARG A 87 -4.60 0.24 2.38
CA ARG A 87 -6.02 0.27 1.95
C ARG A 87 -6.42 -1.00 1.20
N TYR A 88 -5.53 -1.54 0.35
CA TYR A 88 -5.79 -2.78 -0.38
C TYR A 88 -5.87 -3.99 0.55
N ARG A 89 -4.98 -4.08 1.55
CA ARG A 89 -4.97 -5.16 2.54
C ARG A 89 -6.21 -5.12 3.43
N GLU A 90 -6.63 -3.93 3.88
CA GLU A 90 -7.85 -3.73 4.66
C GLU A 90 -9.09 -4.18 3.87
N ARG A 91 -9.20 -3.82 2.59
CA ARG A 91 -10.30 -4.26 1.71
C ARG A 91 -10.39 -5.77 1.51
N LYS A 92 -9.28 -6.50 1.66
CA LYS A 92 -9.25 -7.97 1.57
C LYS A 92 -9.60 -8.67 2.88
N LYS A 93 -9.48 -7.97 4.02
CA LYS A 93 -9.83 -8.52 5.34
C LYS A 93 -11.35 -8.43 5.62
N SER A 94 -12.04 -7.48 4.98
CA SER A 94 -13.51 -7.38 4.99
C SER A 94 -14.17 -8.36 4.03
#